data_AF-A0A6I2P5R1-F1
#
_entry.id   AF-A0A6I2P5R1-F1
#
_cell.length_a   1.000
_cell.length_b   1.000
_cell.length_c   1.000
_cell.angle_alpha   90.00
_cell.angle_beta   90.00
_cell.angle_gamma   90.00
#
_symmetry.space_group_name_H-M   'P 1'
#
loop_
_entity.id
_entity.type
_entity.pdbx_description
1 polymer ?
#
loop_
_entity_poly.entity_id
_entity_poly.type
_entity_poly.pdbx_seq_one_letter_code
_entity_poly.pdbx_strand_id
1 'polypeptide(L)'
;SDREMETLRWVAASYSNELPVYVPDSGHLLKGDRVRITSGPFADMEAEVVVQPGGGHKDVMVRILDCMWVPLFEVRRGEYELIELNTGGKHAYTHLDNDRLSEGLHDALGRYHASGVVVDEDARLAREVLRGYASLRGETDVIRCKLYSLLLPAYLLLGESDEFDRLLSTMRSMLPVIKAGQSRALLLVTLYGCTDSSLYQRMAHELVDPWMEEASPKKSKAVLIRRLRDYDRWFGHQE
;
A
#
# COMPACT_ATOMS: atom_id res chain seq x y z
N SER A 1 -22.96 3.85 -33.30
CA SER A 1 -24.04 3.63 -32.31
C SER A 1 -24.42 4.95 -31.67
N ASP A 2 -25.68 5.18 -31.29
CA ASP A 2 -26.11 6.42 -30.62
C ASP A 2 -25.30 6.69 -29.33
N ARG A 3 -24.92 5.61 -28.62
CA ARG A 3 -24.06 5.65 -27.43
C ARG A 3 -22.68 6.24 -27.71
N GLU A 4 -22.11 5.98 -28.88
CA GLU A 4 -20.79 6.48 -29.28
C GLU A 4 -20.81 7.98 -29.60
N MET A 5 -21.90 8.43 -30.22
CA MET A 5 -22.15 9.85 -30.50
C MET A 5 -22.49 10.62 -29.22
N GLU A 6 -23.15 9.98 -28.26
CA GLU A 6 -23.41 10.53 -26.93
C GLU A 6 -22.12 10.73 -26.15
N THR A 7 -21.21 9.73 -26.15
CA THR A 7 -19.88 9.87 -25.56
C THR A 7 -19.09 11.04 -26.17
N LEU A 8 -19.15 11.20 -27.50
CA LEU A 8 -18.49 12.30 -28.20
C LEU A 8 -19.03 13.69 -27.82
N ARG A 9 -20.36 13.84 -27.78
CA ARG A 9 -21.01 15.10 -27.39
C ARG A 9 -20.74 15.46 -25.94
N TRP A 10 -20.70 14.44 -25.07
CA TRP A 10 -20.40 14.60 -23.66
C TRP A 10 -18.94 15.04 -23.43
N VAL A 11 -17.96 14.42 -24.10
CA VAL A 11 -16.55 14.86 -24.06
C VAL A 11 -16.43 16.33 -24.48
N ALA A 12 -17.10 16.74 -25.56
CA ALA A 12 -17.07 18.12 -26.04
C ALA A 12 -17.67 19.13 -25.03
N ALA A 13 -18.71 18.74 -24.28
CA ALA A 13 -19.34 19.56 -23.26
C ALA A 13 -18.49 19.66 -21.97
N SER A 14 -17.72 18.62 -21.63
CA SER A 14 -16.88 18.60 -20.43
C SER A 14 -15.72 19.61 -20.47
N TYR A 15 -15.33 20.09 -21.66
CA TYR A 15 -14.33 21.17 -21.83
C TYR A 15 -14.89 22.59 -21.59
N SER A 16 -16.19 22.76 -21.29
CA SER A 16 -16.84 24.08 -21.30
C SER A 16 -17.10 24.74 -19.94
N ASN A 17 -16.82 24.09 -18.79
CA ASN A 17 -17.29 24.56 -17.48
C ASN A 17 -16.17 24.72 -16.42
N GLU A 18 -16.40 25.63 -15.46
CA GLU A 18 -15.52 25.93 -14.32
C GLU A 18 -15.52 24.83 -13.24
N LEU A 19 -14.36 24.63 -12.62
CA LEU A 19 -14.00 23.49 -11.79
C LEU A 19 -14.37 23.68 -10.30
N PRO A 20 -15.08 22.73 -9.66
CA PRO A 20 -15.38 22.78 -8.23
C PRO A 20 -14.16 22.48 -7.35
N VAL A 21 -14.15 23.08 -6.15
CA VAL A 21 -13.06 23.05 -5.16
C VAL A 21 -13.34 22.00 -4.08
N TYR A 22 -12.43 21.02 -3.94
CA TYR A 22 -12.23 20.24 -2.71
C TYR A 22 -10.85 19.58 -2.70
N VAL A 23 -10.16 19.50 -1.55
CA VAL A 23 -8.74 19.10 -1.42
C VAL A 23 -8.58 17.92 -0.44
N PRO A 24 -8.04 16.78 -0.91
CA PRO A 24 -7.12 16.00 -0.07
C PRO A 24 -5.74 15.70 -0.70
N ASP A 25 -4.75 15.50 0.17
CA ASP A 25 -3.31 15.30 -0.10
C ASP A 25 -2.94 13.88 -0.57
N SER A 26 -2.34 13.74 -1.76
CA SER A 26 -1.36 12.68 -2.05
C SER A 26 -0.43 13.10 -3.19
N GLY A 27 0.89 12.99 -3.01
CA GLY A 27 1.92 13.54 -3.91
C GLY A 27 2.71 12.47 -4.66
N HIS A 28 2.06 11.36 -5.02
CA HIS A 28 2.75 10.09 -5.23
C HIS A 28 2.26 9.30 -6.45
N LEU A 29 1.78 9.95 -7.52
CA LEU A 29 1.42 9.26 -8.76
C LEU A 29 2.62 9.12 -9.71
N LEU A 30 2.76 7.93 -10.29
CA LEU A 30 3.70 7.63 -11.36
C LEU A 30 2.98 7.42 -12.69
N LYS A 31 3.66 7.74 -13.79
CA LYS A 31 3.26 7.38 -15.14
C LYS A 31 2.94 5.89 -15.24
N GLY A 32 1.75 5.58 -15.73
CA GLY A 32 1.16 4.28 -15.93
C GLY A 32 0.28 3.80 -14.78
N ASP A 33 0.23 4.52 -13.66
CA ASP A 33 -0.69 4.20 -12.57
C ASP A 33 -2.13 4.30 -13.06
N ARG A 34 -2.98 3.35 -12.68
CA ARG A 34 -4.43 3.45 -12.94
C ARG A 34 -5.12 4.09 -11.75
N VAL A 35 -5.92 5.09 -12.05
CA VAL A 35 -6.66 5.90 -11.09
C VAL A 35 -8.15 5.91 -11.42
N ARG A 36 -8.99 6.09 -10.42
CA ARG A 36 -10.41 6.44 -10.62
C ARG A 36 -10.57 7.92 -10.32
N ILE A 37 -11.22 8.64 -11.22
CA ILE A 37 -11.53 10.06 -11.01
C ILE A 37 -12.67 10.15 -10.01
N THR A 38 -12.52 10.96 -8.96
CA THR A 38 -13.49 11.07 -7.86
C THR A 38 -14.37 12.31 -7.96
N SER A 39 -14.03 13.28 -8.81
CA SER A 39 -14.78 14.52 -8.98
C SER A 39 -14.69 15.10 -10.40
N GLY A 40 -15.58 16.06 -10.70
CA GLY A 40 -15.63 16.72 -12.00
C GLY A 40 -16.40 15.91 -13.05
N PRO A 41 -16.34 16.33 -14.32
CA PRO A 41 -17.17 15.76 -15.38
C PRO A 41 -16.84 14.29 -15.67
N PHE A 42 -15.66 13.79 -15.29
CA PHE A 42 -15.23 12.42 -15.53
C PHE A 42 -15.26 11.54 -14.26
N ALA A 43 -16.02 11.94 -13.23
CA ALA A 43 -16.17 11.15 -12.00
C ALA A 43 -16.56 9.69 -12.29
N ASP A 44 -16.05 8.78 -11.46
CA ASP A 44 -16.15 7.31 -11.54
C ASP A 44 -15.43 6.65 -12.73
N MET A 45 -14.85 7.42 -13.66
CA MET A 45 -14.09 6.85 -14.77
C MET A 45 -12.70 6.39 -14.37
N GLU A 46 -12.25 5.29 -14.97
CA GLU A 46 -10.89 4.79 -14.84
C GLU A 46 -9.96 5.41 -15.88
N ALA A 47 -8.79 5.83 -15.42
CA ALA A 47 -7.81 6.49 -16.24
C ALA A 47 -6.38 6.03 -15.88
N GLU A 48 -5.45 6.21 -16.80
CA GLU A 48 -4.03 5.90 -16.63
C GLU A 48 -3.20 7.19 -16.63
N VAL A 49 -2.31 7.35 -15.66
CA VAL A 49 -1.43 8.51 -15.58
C VAL A 49 -0.44 8.52 -16.74
N VAL A 50 -0.45 9.54 -17.58
CA VAL A 50 0.45 9.64 -18.75
C VAL A 50 1.64 10.57 -18.49
N VAL A 51 1.47 11.55 -17.60
CA VAL A 51 2.52 12.50 -17.20
C VAL A 51 2.56 12.61 -15.68
N GLN A 52 3.76 12.44 -15.11
CA GLN A 52 4.00 12.58 -13.67
C GLN A 52 4.06 14.07 -13.28
N PRO A 53 3.61 14.43 -12.07
CA PRO A 53 3.80 15.77 -11.55
C PRO A 53 5.29 16.04 -11.30
N GLY A 54 5.76 17.25 -11.62
CA GLY A 54 7.17 17.63 -11.46
C GLY A 54 7.36 19.14 -11.30
N GLY A 55 8.42 19.53 -10.56
CA GLY A 55 9.05 20.85 -10.61
C GLY A 55 8.16 22.10 -10.51
N GLY A 56 7.02 22.03 -9.82
CA GLY A 56 6.10 23.17 -9.64
C GLY A 56 4.67 22.92 -10.15
N HIS A 57 4.44 21.85 -10.91
CA HIS A 57 3.11 21.44 -11.35
C HIS A 57 2.51 20.40 -10.39
N LYS A 58 1.33 20.69 -9.82
CA LYS A 58 0.62 19.83 -8.84
C LYS A 58 -0.41 18.89 -9.47
N ASP A 59 -0.70 19.09 -10.75
CA ASP A 59 -1.75 18.39 -11.47
C ASP A 59 -1.16 17.25 -12.31
N VAL A 60 -1.98 16.25 -12.62
CA VAL A 60 -1.57 15.00 -13.25
C VAL A 60 -2.35 14.81 -14.54
N MET A 61 -1.67 14.48 -15.64
CA MET A 61 -2.35 14.17 -16.90
C MET A 61 -2.71 12.70 -16.94
N VAL A 62 -3.98 12.40 -17.16
CA VAL A 62 -4.49 11.02 -17.27
C VAL A 62 -5.11 10.76 -18.63
N ARG A 63 -5.06 9.50 -19.06
CA ARG A 63 -5.75 8.95 -20.24
C ARG A 63 -6.93 8.10 -19.77
N ILE A 64 -8.13 8.46 -20.15
CA ILE A 64 -9.33 7.67 -19.82
C ILE A 64 -9.34 6.38 -20.65
N LEU A 65 -9.54 5.23 -20.00
CA LEU A 65 -9.39 3.91 -20.61
C LEU A 65 -10.60 3.50 -21.47
N ASP A 66 -11.81 3.97 -21.14
CA ASP A 66 -13.07 3.55 -21.78
C ASP A 66 -13.66 4.59 -22.75
N CYS A 67 -12.84 5.50 -23.28
CA CYS A 67 -13.27 6.50 -24.26
C CYS A 67 -12.86 6.11 -25.69
N MET A 68 -13.79 6.24 -26.66
CA MET A 68 -13.50 5.98 -28.09
C MET A 68 -12.44 6.92 -28.71
N TRP A 69 -12.14 8.02 -28.03
CA TRP A 69 -11.08 8.98 -28.35
C TRP A 69 -10.21 9.11 -27.12
N VAL A 70 -8.89 9.16 -27.28
CA VAL A 70 -7.93 9.24 -26.16
C VAL A 70 -8.01 10.64 -25.52
N PRO A 71 -8.73 10.85 -24.40
CA PRO A 71 -8.84 12.16 -23.79
C PRO A 71 -7.69 12.28 -22.82
N LEU A 72 -6.79 13.23 -23.07
CA LEU A 72 -5.82 13.66 -22.08
C LEU A 72 -6.47 14.77 -21.26
N PHE A 73 -6.63 14.52 -19.96
CA PHE A 73 -7.26 15.47 -19.04
C PHE A 73 -6.31 15.78 -17.87
N GLU A 74 -6.27 17.05 -17.48
CA GLU A 74 -5.51 17.52 -16.32
C GLU A 74 -6.37 17.30 -15.06
N VAL A 75 -5.92 16.40 -14.20
CA VAL A 75 -6.60 16.07 -12.95
C VAL A 75 -5.87 16.73 -11.81
N ARG A 76 -6.58 17.52 -11.01
CA ARG A 76 -5.98 18.21 -9.88
C ARG A 76 -5.73 17.24 -8.74
N ARG A 77 -4.81 17.62 -7.86
CA ARG A 77 -4.54 16.88 -6.64
C ARG A 77 -5.80 16.77 -5.77
N GLY A 78 -6.26 15.55 -5.53
CA GLY A 78 -7.44 15.24 -4.72
C GLY A 78 -8.66 14.74 -5.49
N GLU A 79 -8.62 14.81 -6.83
CA GLU A 79 -9.72 14.40 -7.71
C GLU A 79 -9.57 12.97 -8.25
N TYR A 80 -8.70 12.17 -7.63
CA TYR A 80 -8.44 10.80 -8.04
C TYR A 80 -8.11 9.88 -6.86
N GLU A 81 -8.39 8.59 -7.02
CA GLU A 81 -7.92 7.50 -6.15
C GLU A 81 -7.05 6.54 -6.97
N LEU A 82 -5.95 6.06 -6.39
CA LEU A 82 -5.09 5.05 -7.02
C LEU A 82 -5.75 3.67 -6.90
N ILE A 83 -5.98 3.02 -8.04
CA ILE A 83 -6.57 1.68 -8.13
C ILE A 83 -5.48 0.63 -8.36
N GLU A 84 -4.49 0.96 -9.19
CA GLU A 84 -3.43 0.02 -9.58
C GLU A 84 -2.11 0.77 -9.81
N LEU A 85 -1.03 0.29 -9.21
CA LEU A 85 0.31 0.82 -9.44
C LEU A 85 0.87 0.28 -10.76
N ASN A 86 1.57 1.11 -11.53
CA ASN A 86 2.30 0.64 -12.70
C ASN A 86 3.47 -0.27 -12.29
N THR A 87 3.36 -1.56 -12.60
CA THR A 87 4.40 -2.56 -12.34
C THR A 87 5.43 -2.69 -13.47
N GLY A 88 5.18 -2.06 -14.62
CA GLY A 88 6.08 -2.08 -15.79
C GLY A 88 7.33 -1.19 -15.66
N GLY A 89 7.37 -0.31 -14.66
CA GLY A 89 8.50 0.59 -14.39
C GLY A 89 9.38 0.13 -13.22
N LYS A 90 10.67 0.50 -13.24
CA LYS A 90 11.66 0.28 -12.15
C LYS A 90 11.25 0.84 -10.77
N HIS A 91 10.15 1.59 -10.68
CA HIS A 91 9.74 2.39 -9.53
C HIS A 91 8.50 1.87 -8.78
N ALA A 92 7.89 0.75 -9.20
CA ALA A 92 6.77 0.12 -8.48
C ALA A 92 7.11 -0.20 -7.01
N TYR A 93 8.39 -0.46 -6.72
CA TYR A 93 8.89 -0.72 -5.37
C TYR A 93 9.00 0.55 -4.51
N THR A 94 9.18 1.74 -5.10
CA THR A 94 9.47 2.98 -4.37
C THR A 94 8.30 3.44 -3.50
N HIS A 95 7.05 3.19 -3.93
CA HIS A 95 5.86 3.53 -3.14
C HIS A 95 5.58 2.52 -2.02
N LEU A 96 6.02 1.27 -2.17
CA LEU A 96 5.88 0.22 -1.15
C LEU A 96 7.04 0.21 -0.15
N ASP A 97 8.22 0.71 -0.54
CA ASP A 97 9.37 0.96 0.32
C ASP A 97 9.24 2.31 1.04
N ASN A 98 8.06 2.56 1.63
CA ASN A 98 7.82 3.73 2.45
C ASN A 98 8.34 3.45 3.87
N ASP A 99 9.64 3.68 4.06
CA ASP A 99 10.32 3.47 5.35
C ASP A 99 9.60 4.18 6.50
N ARG A 100 8.99 5.36 6.27
CA ARG A 100 8.23 6.09 7.30
C ARG A 100 6.99 5.30 7.76
N LEU A 101 6.18 4.82 6.82
CA LEU A 101 4.94 4.11 7.15
C LEU A 101 5.24 2.74 7.75
N SER A 102 6.17 2.00 7.13
CA SER A 102 6.57 0.68 7.62
C SER A 102 7.12 0.77 9.03
N GLU A 103 7.95 1.78 9.31
CA GLU A 103 8.53 1.92 10.63
C GLU A 103 7.58 2.49 11.67
N GLY A 104 6.80 3.51 11.30
CA GLY A 104 5.79 4.04 12.20
C GLY A 104 4.77 2.98 12.63
N LEU A 105 4.37 2.07 11.72
CA LEU A 105 3.50 0.95 12.07
C LEU A 105 4.17 -0.02 13.05
N HIS A 106 5.45 -0.30 12.88
CA HIS A 106 6.18 -1.16 13.81
C HIS A 106 6.27 -0.53 15.20
N ASP A 107 6.62 0.76 15.29
CA ASP A 107 6.67 1.47 16.57
C ASP A 107 5.29 1.55 17.24
N ALA A 108 4.23 1.76 16.43
CA ALA A 108 2.85 1.74 16.88
C ALA A 108 2.44 0.37 17.45
N LEU A 109 2.82 -0.74 16.80
CA LEU A 109 2.62 -2.08 17.36
C LEU A 109 3.34 -2.25 18.70
N GLY A 110 4.56 -1.73 18.83
CA GLY A 110 5.30 -1.80 20.09
C GLY A 110 4.59 -1.07 21.22
N ARG A 111 4.07 0.13 20.95
CA ARG A 111 3.24 0.87 21.91
C ARG A 111 1.93 0.16 22.23
N TYR A 112 1.29 -0.41 21.21
CA TYR A 112 0.05 -1.17 21.37
C TYR A 112 0.26 -2.41 22.26
N HIS A 113 1.30 -3.21 22.02
CA HIS A 113 1.59 -4.39 22.84
C HIS A 113 2.01 -4.03 24.27
N ALA A 114 2.69 -2.90 24.47
CA ALA A 114 3.08 -2.44 25.80
C ALA A 114 1.90 -1.89 26.64
N SER A 115 0.90 -1.28 26.00
CA SER A 115 -0.17 -0.54 26.70
C SER A 115 -1.58 -1.10 26.51
N GLY A 116 -1.80 -1.93 25.50
CA GLY A 116 -3.12 -2.38 25.05
C GLY A 116 -3.98 -1.30 24.40
N VAL A 117 -3.47 -0.07 24.23
CA VAL A 117 -4.23 1.09 23.74
C VAL A 117 -3.55 1.69 22.52
N VAL A 118 -4.36 2.05 21.52
CA VAL A 118 -3.88 2.76 20.33
C VAL A 118 -4.13 4.25 20.50
N VAL A 119 -3.05 5.04 20.47
CA VAL A 119 -3.14 6.50 20.55
C VAL A 119 -3.59 7.11 19.23
N ASP A 120 -4.13 8.33 19.27
CA ASP A 120 -4.69 9.01 18.09
C ASP A 120 -3.70 9.12 16.92
N GLU A 121 -2.41 9.34 17.21
CA GLU A 121 -1.35 9.43 16.20
C GLU A 121 -1.17 8.09 15.47
N ASP A 122 -1.12 6.98 16.21
CA ASP A 122 -0.98 5.63 15.66
C ASP A 122 -2.22 5.23 14.84
N ALA A 123 -3.41 5.59 15.33
CA ALA A 123 -4.65 5.39 14.58
C ALA A 123 -4.70 6.25 13.30
N ARG A 124 -4.15 7.47 13.31
CA ARG A 124 -4.06 8.31 12.10
C ARG A 124 -3.09 7.71 11.08
N LEU A 125 -1.95 7.21 11.54
CA LEU A 125 -0.97 6.53 10.69
C LEU A 125 -1.57 5.27 10.05
N ALA A 126 -2.25 4.43 10.85
CA ALA A 126 -2.91 3.23 10.32
C ALA A 126 -3.98 3.59 9.27
N ARG A 127 -4.78 4.65 9.49
CA ARG A 127 -5.74 5.14 8.49
C ARG A 127 -5.07 5.69 7.23
N GLU A 128 -3.91 6.34 7.38
CA GLU A 128 -3.11 6.80 6.23
C GLU A 128 -2.69 5.59 5.37
N VAL A 129 -2.24 4.52 6.00
CA VAL A 129 -1.88 3.27 5.33
C VAL A 129 -3.08 2.66 4.62
N LEU A 130 -4.24 2.52 5.29
CA LEU A 130 -5.41 1.95 4.63
C LEU A 130 -5.88 2.81 3.44
N ARG A 131 -5.89 4.15 3.57
CA ARG A 131 -6.25 5.05 2.46
C ARG A 131 -5.30 4.94 1.27
N GLY A 132 -4.00 4.76 1.52
CA GLY A 132 -3.00 4.70 0.46
C GLY A 132 -2.89 3.32 -0.21
N TYR A 133 -3.22 2.25 0.51
CA TYR A 133 -2.82 0.90 0.11
C TYR A 133 -3.96 -0.13 0.07
N ALA A 134 -5.11 0.08 0.72
CA ALA A 134 -6.14 -0.97 0.82
C ALA A 134 -6.80 -1.33 -0.52
N SER A 135 -6.87 -0.40 -1.47
CA SER A 135 -7.41 -0.63 -2.82
C SER A 135 -6.40 -1.31 -3.76
N LEU A 136 -5.11 -1.32 -3.42
CA LEU A 136 -4.06 -1.76 -4.31
C LEU A 136 -4.07 -3.27 -4.50
N ARG A 137 -3.86 -3.71 -5.73
CA ARG A 137 -3.69 -5.12 -6.07
C ARG A 137 -2.21 -5.44 -6.27
N GLY A 138 -1.74 -6.49 -5.60
CA GLY A 138 -0.39 -6.99 -5.80
C GLY A 138 -0.34 -8.06 -6.89
N GLU A 139 0.29 -7.74 -8.02
CA GLU A 139 0.40 -8.67 -9.16
C GLU A 139 1.39 -9.81 -8.91
N THR A 140 2.40 -9.58 -8.07
CA THR A 140 3.43 -10.57 -7.74
C THR A 140 3.42 -10.91 -6.26
N ASP A 141 3.92 -12.10 -5.91
CA ASP A 141 4.08 -12.51 -4.51
C ASP A 141 4.88 -11.50 -3.71
N VAL A 142 5.94 -10.92 -4.29
CA VAL A 142 6.79 -9.93 -3.63
C VAL A 142 6.00 -8.66 -3.30
N ILE A 143 5.21 -8.16 -4.26
CA ILE A 143 4.36 -6.97 -4.06
C ILE A 143 3.28 -7.26 -3.03
N ARG A 144 2.59 -8.40 -3.12
CA ARG A 144 1.59 -8.83 -2.14
C ARG A 144 2.19 -8.92 -0.74
N CYS A 145 3.39 -9.47 -0.59
CA CYS A 145 4.07 -9.55 0.71
C CYS A 145 4.33 -8.16 1.31
N LYS A 146 4.85 -7.22 0.52
CA LYS A 146 5.08 -5.84 0.97
C LYS A 146 3.77 -5.15 1.34
N LEU A 147 2.75 -5.26 0.49
CA LEU A 147 1.45 -4.67 0.72
C LEU A 147 0.81 -5.19 2.02
N TYR A 148 0.75 -6.51 2.18
CA TYR A 148 0.11 -7.14 3.33
C TYR A 148 0.89 -6.91 4.63
N SER A 149 2.21 -6.68 4.54
CA SER A 149 3.03 -6.28 5.69
C SER A 149 2.70 -4.88 6.22
N LEU A 150 2.06 -4.03 5.42
CA LEU A 150 1.54 -2.73 5.85
C LEU A 150 0.08 -2.82 6.30
N LEU A 151 -0.75 -3.56 5.55
CA LEU A 151 -2.19 -3.62 5.81
C LEU A 151 -2.55 -4.40 7.08
N LEU A 152 -1.92 -5.54 7.33
CA LEU A 152 -2.26 -6.38 8.50
C LEU A 152 -2.10 -5.62 9.84
N PRO A 153 -0.96 -4.97 10.13
CA PRO A 153 -0.82 -4.21 11.37
C PRO A 153 -1.72 -2.97 11.41
N ALA A 154 -2.03 -2.35 10.26
CA ALA A 154 -2.97 -1.23 10.22
C ALA A 154 -4.39 -1.67 10.63
N TYR A 155 -4.87 -2.83 10.15
CA TYR A 155 -6.15 -3.38 10.58
C TYR A 155 -6.15 -3.74 12.07
N LEU A 156 -5.06 -4.32 12.58
CA LEU A 156 -4.92 -4.63 14.01
C LEU A 156 -5.03 -3.37 14.87
N LEU A 157 -4.27 -2.32 14.53
CA LEU A 157 -4.25 -1.06 15.28
C LEU A 157 -5.59 -0.31 15.22
N LEU A 158 -6.39 -0.53 14.18
CA LEU A 158 -7.72 0.08 14.06
C LEU A 158 -8.85 -0.78 14.65
N GLY A 159 -8.55 -2.01 15.09
CA GLY A 159 -9.55 -2.94 15.61
C GLY A 159 -10.48 -3.50 14.53
N GLU A 160 -10.09 -3.44 13.25
CA GLU A 160 -10.87 -3.90 12.09
C GLU A 160 -10.79 -5.43 11.99
N SER A 161 -11.45 -6.13 12.91
CA SER A 161 -11.28 -7.58 13.14
C SER A 161 -11.63 -8.43 11.90
N ASP A 162 -12.70 -8.09 11.19
CA ASP A 162 -13.13 -8.85 10.00
C ASP A 162 -12.14 -8.75 8.84
N GLU A 163 -11.56 -7.56 8.62
CA GLU A 163 -10.56 -7.35 7.57
C GLU A 163 -9.20 -7.94 7.98
N PHE A 164 -8.87 -7.85 9.27
CA PHE A 164 -7.70 -8.51 9.85
C PHE A 164 -7.74 -10.02 9.62
N ASP A 165 -8.85 -10.69 9.98
CA ASP A 165 -8.99 -12.15 9.85
C ASP A 165 -8.98 -12.59 8.38
N ARG A 166 -9.64 -11.83 7.50
CA ARG A 166 -9.61 -12.07 6.05
C ARG A 166 -8.19 -11.98 5.48
N LEU A 167 -7.45 -10.94 5.86
CA LEU A 167 -6.08 -10.75 5.39
C LEU A 167 -5.12 -11.79 5.99
N LEU A 168 -5.29 -12.12 7.28
CA LEU A 168 -4.54 -13.17 7.97
C LEU A 168 -4.70 -14.53 7.28
N SER A 169 -5.94 -14.90 6.93
CA SER A 169 -6.24 -16.12 6.17
C SER A 169 -5.57 -16.11 4.79
N THR A 170 -5.61 -14.96 4.11
CA THR A 170 -4.96 -14.78 2.81
C THR A 170 -3.45 -14.96 2.91
N MET A 171 -2.79 -14.30 3.86
CA MET A 171 -1.35 -14.41 4.09
C MET A 171 -0.94 -15.84 4.43
N ARG A 172 -1.71 -16.54 5.28
CA ARG A 172 -1.52 -17.96 5.60
C ARG A 172 -1.53 -18.84 4.35
N SER A 173 -2.51 -18.62 3.47
CA SER A 173 -2.63 -19.40 2.22
C SER A 173 -1.45 -19.17 1.26
N MET A 174 -0.83 -17.99 1.31
CA MET A 174 0.29 -17.61 0.45
C MET A 174 1.65 -18.11 0.95
N LEU A 175 1.86 -18.28 2.25
CA LEU A 175 3.15 -18.65 2.83
C LEU A 175 3.86 -19.82 2.13
N PRO A 176 3.19 -20.96 1.82
CA PRO A 176 3.86 -22.11 1.21
C PRO A 176 4.37 -21.84 -0.21
N VAL A 177 3.71 -20.96 -0.97
CA VAL A 177 3.99 -20.74 -2.39
C VAL A 177 5.04 -19.65 -2.66
N ILE A 178 5.32 -18.79 -1.68
CA ILE A 178 6.27 -17.67 -1.83
C ILE A 178 7.70 -18.20 -1.93
N LYS A 179 8.30 -18.16 -3.13
CA LYS A 179 9.68 -18.66 -3.35
C LYS A 179 10.77 -17.71 -2.84
N ALA A 180 10.49 -16.41 -2.78
CA ALA A 180 11.45 -15.41 -2.35
C ALA A 180 11.63 -15.41 -0.83
N GLY A 181 12.80 -15.88 -0.34
CA GLY A 181 13.07 -16.03 1.09
C GLY A 181 12.88 -14.74 1.91
N GLN A 182 13.31 -13.59 1.38
CA GLN A 182 13.10 -12.29 2.06
C GLN A 182 11.62 -11.90 2.16
N SER A 183 10.84 -12.13 1.10
CA SER A 183 9.40 -11.85 1.11
C SER A 183 8.64 -12.78 2.06
N ARG A 184 9.06 -14.07 2.11
CA ARG A 184 8.51 -15.04 3.05
C ARG A 184 8.80 -14.64 4.49
N ALA A 185 10.04 -14.24 4.80
CA ALA A 185 10.41 -13.75 6.13
C ALA A 185 9.66 -12.47 6.51
N LEU A 186 9.48 -11.52 5.57
CA LEU A 186 8.68 -10.32 5.81
C LEU A 186 7.26 -10.67 6.26
N LEU A 187 6.59 -11.60 5.57
CA LEU A 187 5.26 -12.05 5.99
C LEU A 187 5.29 -12.74 7.36
N LEU A 188 6.25 -13.64 7.61
CA LEU A 188 6.31 -14.37 8.88
C LEU A 188 6.58 -13.44 10.07
N VAL A 189 7.50 -12.50 9.93
CA VAL A 189 7.79 -11.47 10.94
C VAL A 189 6.57 -10.58 11.17
N THR A 190 5.84 -10.21 10.11
CA THR A 190 4.59 -9.43 10.24
C THR A 190 3.52 -10.25 10.98
N LEU A 191 3.31 -11.51 10.57
CA LEU A 191 2.32 -12.39 11.17
C LEU A 191 2.62 -12.63 12.64
N TYR A 192 3.87 -12.86 13.01
CA TYR A 192 4.28 -12.96 14.40
C TYR A 192 3.94 -11.67 15.18
N GLY A 193 4.41 -10.52 14.70
CA GLY A 193 4.17 -9.23 15.35
C GLY A 193 2.69 -8.83 15.50
N CYS A 194 1.81 -9.38 14.67
CA CYS A 194 0.37 -9.10 14.72
C CYS A 194 -0.45 -10.16 15.49
N THR A 195 0.11 -11.34 15.76
CA THR A 195 -0.68 -12.47 16.31
C THR A 195 -0.08 -13.11 17.55
N ASP A 196 1.17 -12.77 17.90
CA ASP A 196 1.91 -13.40 19.00
C ASP A 196 1.94 -14.95 18.91
N SER A 197 1.91 -15.46 17.67
CA SER A 197 1.84 -16.90 17.43
C SER A 197 3.22 -17.54 17.47
N SER A 198 3.43 -18.47 18.41
CA SER A 198 4.66 -19.27 18.53
C SER A 198 5.00 -20.08 17.26
N LEU A 199 4.00 -20.39 16.43
CA LEU A 199 4.22 -20.99 15.12
C LEU A 199 4.96 -20.02 14.18
N TYR A 200 4.47 -18.77 14.07
CA TYR A 200 5.10 -17.78 13.19
C TYR A 200 6.42 -17.28 13.75
N GLN A 201 6.55 -17.20 15.07
CA GLN A 201 7.81 -16.95 15.73
C GLN A 201 8.87 -17.95 15.25
N ARG A 202 8.63 -19.25 15.45
CA ARG A 202 9.59 -20.31 15.07
C ARG A 202 9.95 -20.27 13.59
N MET A 203 8.94 -20.15 12.73
CA MET A 203 9.14 -20.07 11.28
C MET A 203 9.91 -18.80 10.87
N ALA A 204 9.72 -17.68 11.58
CA ALA A 204 10.48 -16.46 11.33
C ALA A 204 11.95 -16.63 11.72
N HIS A 205 12.25 -17.19 12.89
CA HIS A 205 13.61 -17.49 13.33
C HIS A 205 14.33 -18.45 12.38
N GLU A 206 13.67 -19.54 11.96
CA GLU A 206 14.24 -20.49 10.98
C GLU A 206 14.75 -19.82 9.69
N LEU A 207 14.12 -18.72 9.26
CA LEU A 207 14.54 -17.97 8.07
C LEU A 207 15.50 -16.81 8.36
N VAL A 208 15.35 -16.14 9.50
CA VAL A 208 16.04 -14.88 9.81
C VAL A 208 17.35 -15.13 10.55
N ASP A 209 17.44 -16.18 11.38
CA ASP A 209 18.63 -16.45 12.19
C ASP A 209 19.92 -16.60 11.37
N PRO A 210 19.93 -17.30 10.21
CA PRO A 210 21.12 -17.37 9.38
C PRO A 210 21.63 -16.01 8.90
N TRP A 211 20.78 -14.98 8.85
CA TRP A 211 21.18 -13.64 8.42
C TRP A 211 21.89 -12.85 9.53
N MET A 212 21.77 -13.26 10.79
CA MET A 212 22.47 -12.64 11.90
C MET A 212 23.97 -12.94 11.88
N GLU A 213 24.35 -14.05 11.26
CA GLU A 213 25.75 -14.46 11.07
C GLU A 213 26.39 -13.81 9.83
N GLU A 214 25.60 -13.15 8.96
CA GLU A 214 26.13 -12.43 7.80
C GLU A 214 26.94 -11.21 8.26
N ALA A 215 28.17 -11.07 7.76
CA ALA A 215 29.06 -9.96 8.14
C ALA A 215 28.50 -8.56 7.79
N SER A 216 27.65 -8.47 6.76
CA SER A 216 27.02 -7.23 6.31
C SER A 216 25.68 -7.52 5.63
N PRO A 217 24.61 -7.77 6.40
CA PRO A 217 23.30 -8.06 5.83
C PRO A 217 22.75 -6.84 5.10
N LYS A 218 22.01 -7.06 4.01
CA LYS A 218 21.30 -5.99 3.30
C LYS A 218 20.36 -5.25 4.26
N LYS A 219 20.14 -3.94 4.05
CA LYS A 219 19.21 -3.10 4.85
C LYS A 219 17.87 -3.79 5.10
N SER A 220 17.27 -4.41 4.08
CA SER A 220 16.00 -5.14 4.22
C SER A 220 16.04 -6.30 5.21
N LYS A 221 17.15 -7.06 5.25
CA LYS A 221 17.35 -8.15 6.23
C LYS A 221 17.60 -7.58 7.62
N ALA A 222 18.42 -6.53 7.73
CA ALA A 222 18.71 -5.89 9.01
C ALA A 222 17.45 -5.37 9.70
N VAL A 223 16.50 -4.80 8.94
CA VAL A 223 15.19 -4.39 9.46
C VAL A 223 14.42 -5.60 10.01
N LEU A 224 14.37 -6.72 9.27
CA LEU A 224 13.64 -7.92 9.73
C LEU A 224 14.27 -8.56 10.97
N ILE A 225 15.61 -8.62 11.04
CA ILE A 225 16.33 -9.07 12.24
C ILE A 225 15.95 -8.22 13.45
N ARG A 226 15.96 -6.89 13.30
CA ARG A 226 15.61 -5.98 14.40
C ARG A 226 14.16 -6.18 14.84
N ARG A 227 13.22 -6.20 13.90
CA ARG A 227 11.79 -6.37 14.20
C ARG A 227 11.48 -7.69 14.89
N LEU A 228 12.12 -8.79 14.47
CA LEU A 228 11.95 -10.09 15.11
C LEU A 228 12.35 -10.04 16.58
N ARG A 229 13.53 -9.49 16.88
CA ARG A 229 14.02 -9.29 18.25
C ARG A 229 13.13 -8.37 19.08
N ASP A 230 12.62 -7.30 18.46
CA ASP A 230 11.69 -6.38 19.12
C ASP A 230 10.39 -7.11 19.50
N TYR A 231 9.83 -7.94 18.61
CA TYR A 231 8.66 -8.76 18.93
C TYR A 231 8.92 -9.79 20.04
N ASP A 232 10.06 -10.49 20.00
CA ASP A 232 10.42 -11.41 21.11
C ASP A 232 10.51 -10.68 22.44
N ARG A 233 11.03 -9.45 22.44
CA ARG A 233 11.07 -8.61 23.64
C ARG A 233 9.67 -8.19 24.10
N TRP A 234 8.82 -7.77 23.17
CA TRP A 234 7.47 -7.28 23.49
C TRP A 234 6.55 -8.39 24.02
N PHE A 235 6.70 -9.61 23.49
CA PHE A 235 5.92 -10.77 23.91
C PHE A 235 6.56 -11.58 25.04
N GLY A 236 7.80 -11.24 25.44
CA GLY A 236 8.50 -11.96 26.51
C GLY A 236 8.96 -13.35 26.11
N HIS A 237 9.22 -13.57 24.82
CA HIS A 237 9.72 -14.83 24.28
C HIS A 237 11.25 -14.89 24.14
N GLN A 238 11.97 -14.00 24.84
CA GLN A 238 13.43 -14.09 24.93
C GLN A 238 13.81 -15.31 25.78
N GLU A 239 14.63 -16.21 25.24
CA GLU A 239 15.34 -17.24 26.02
C GLU A 239 16.35 -16.60 26.98
#